data_AF-A0A7W1YKG0-F1
#
_entry.id   AF-A0A7W1YKG0-F1
#
_cell.length_a   1.000
_cell.length_b   1.000
_cell.length_c   1.000
_cell.angle_alpha   90.00
_cell.angle_beta   90.00
_cell.angle_gamma   90.00
#
_symmetry.space_group_name_H-M   'P 1'
#
loop_
_entity.id
_entity.type
_entity.pdbx_description
1 polymer ?
#
loop_
_entity_poly.entity_id
_entity_poly.type
_entity_poly.pdbx_seq_one_letter_code
_entity_poly.pdbx_strand_id
1 'polypeptide(L)'
;MTETKPKYANFPERELKVVIGPNINAVTTKALGRLSIGTYEMSFVQQERGLATNEAVRSAISHLARSTGLTLTTESHRDYVGVFNAQNAEHQYKVWITTPFELTQSAHIIWIRYSELTGEKKVGVAFKLSTGYVADDITALLKVALKNAQVLPEGEPYTIKGNPPPRFAKKAAVAAEAEAPAAATAPAADAPV
;
A
#
# COMPACT_ATOMS: atom_id res chain seq x y z
N MET A 1 10.12 -24.84 -10.81
CA MET A 1 9.22 -23.67 -10.89
C MET A 1 10.02 -22.53 -11.48
N THR A 2 9.55 -21.87 -12.53
CA THR A 2 10.27 -20.75 -13.16
C THR A 2 10.33 -19.58 -12.18
N GLU A 3 11.53 -19.30 -11.66
CA GLU A 3 11.83 -18.12 -10.82
C GLU A 3 11.52 -16.85 -11.63
N THR A 4 10.29 -16.36 -11.47
CA THR A 4 9.90 -15.10 -12.10
C THR A 4 10.51 -14.01 -11.25
N LYS A 5 11.50 -13.29 -11.80
CA LYS A 5 12.17 -12.19 -11.10
C LYS A 5 11.14 -11.27 -10.44
N PRO A 6 11.32 -10.89 -9.16
CA PRO A 6 10.37 -10.06 -8.43
C PRO A 6 10.21 -8.72 -9.15
N LYS A 7 8.95 -8.32 -9.39
CA LYS A 7 8.61 -7.03 -9.98
C LYS A 7 8.39 -6.02 -8.86
N TYR A 8 9.11 -4.90 -8.90
CA TYR A 8 8.99 -3.85 -7.90
C TYR A 8 8.06 -2.73 -8.38
N ALA A 9 7.28 -2.19 -7.46
CA ALA A 9 6.55 -0.96 -7.68
C ALA A 9 7.52 0.22 -7.54
N ASN A 10 7.26 1.27 -8.30
CA ASN A 10 7.89 2.57 -8.16
C ASN A 10 7.24 3.32 -6.98
N PHE A 11 7.50 2.80 -5.77
CA PHE A 11 6.96 3.34 -4.53
C PHE A 11 7.62 4.68 -4.19
N PRO A 12 6.89 5.67 -3.64
CA PRO A 12 7.42 7.01 -3.40
C PRO A 12 8.67 7.08 -2.51
N GLU A 13 8.86 6.11 -1.60
CA GLU A 13 10.03 6.06 -0.72
C GLU A 13 11.08 5.09 -1.25
N ARG A 14 12.35 5.53 -1.24
CA ARG A 14 13.46 4.73 -1.75
C ARG A 14 13.93 3.64 -0.80
N GLU A 15 13.76 3.86 0.50
CA GLU A 15 14.22 2.93 1.54
C GLU A 15 13.35 1.67 1.59
N LEU A 16 12.02 1.83 1.47
CA LEU A 16 11.08 0.72 1.46
C LEU A 16 10.87 0.20 0.04
N LYS A 17 11.45 -0.96 -0.27
CA LYS A 17 11.16 -1.65 -1.53
C LYS A 17 9.77 -2.29 -1.46
N VAL A 18 8.94 -2.04 -2.46
CA VAL A 18 7.60 -2.65 -2.55
C VAL A 18 7.54 -3.60 -3.73
N VAL A 19 7.26 -4.88 -3.48
CA VAL A 19 7.09 -5.93 -4.50
C VAL A 19 5.63 -6.03 -4.91
N ILE A 20 5.37 -6.03 -6.22
CA ILE A 20 4.06 -6.27 -6.81
C ILE A 20 3.78 -7.77 -6.69
N GLY A 21 2.94 -8.13 -5.72
CA GLY A 21 2.58 -9.50 -5.44
C GLY A 21 1.57 -10.10 -6.43
N PRO A 22 1.15 -11.36 -6.20
CA PRO A 22 0.23 -12.06 -7.08
C PRO A 22 -1.17 -11.43 -7.06
N ASN A 23 -1.95 -11.76 -8.09
CA ASN A 23 -3.35 -11.32 -8.27
C ASN A 23 -3.56 -9.81 -8.49
N ILE A 24 -2.50 -9.06 -8.80
CA ILE A 24 -2.60 -7.71 -9.34
C ILE A 24 -2.69 -7.82 -10.86
N ASN A 25 -3.70 -7.19 -11.46
CA ASN A 25 -3.90 -7.29 -12.91
C ASN A 25 -2.75 -6.63 -13.70
N ALA A 26 -2.63 -6.95 -14.99
CA ALA A 26 -1.53 -6.47 -15.82
C ALA A 26 -1.49 -4.94 -15.98
N VAL A 27 -2.66 -4.29 -16.08
CA VAL A 27 -2.77 -2.83 -16.23
C VAL A 27 -2.24 -2.11 -14.99
N THR A 28 -2.71 -2.53 -13.82
CA THR A 28 -2.25 -2.02 -12.53
C THR A 28 -0.78 -2.33 -12.31
N THR A 29 -0.33 -3.55 -12.62
CA THR A 29 1.10 -3.92 -12.54
C THR A 29 1.97 -2.98 -13.37
N LYS A 30 1.55 -2.66 -14.60
CA LYS A 30 2.26 -1.72 -15.48
C LYS A 30 2.26 -0.30 -14.89
N ALA A 31 1.15 0.17 -14.35
CA ALA A 31 1.06 1.50 -13.73
C ALA A 31 1.96 1.61 -12.49
N LEU A 32 1.92 0.62 -11.60
CA LEU A 32 2.73 0.59 -10.38
C LEU A 32 4.24 0.60 -10.65
N GLY A 33 4.69 0.00 -11.77
CA GLY A 33 6.11 -0.04 -12.15
C GLY A 33 6.62 1.19 -12.90
N ARG A 34 5.78 2.18 -13.21
CA ARG A 34 6.16 3.35 -14.02
C ARG A 34 6.43 4.58 -13.17
N LEU A 35 7.25 5.48 -13.70
CA LEU A 35 7.33 6.86 -13.23
C LEU A 35 6.11 7.63 -13.75
N SER A 36 5.46 8.40 -12.88
CA SER A 36 4.39 9.30 -13.28
C SER A 36 4.96 10.55 -13.98
N ILE A 37 4.11 11.29 -14.69
CA ILE A 37 4.51 12.54 -15.37
C ILE A 37 4.76 13.64 -14.34
N GLY A 38 5.61 14.62 -14.64
CA GLY A 38 5.76 15.77 -13.73
C GLY A 38 4.44 16.54 -13.60
N THR A 39 4.22 17.26 -12.50
CA THR A 39 3.03 18.12 -12.35
C THR A 39 2.91 19.17 -13.46
N TYR A 40 4.04 19.69 -13.95
CA TYR A 40 4.12 20.65 -15.06
C TYR A 40 3.68 20.07 -16.42
N GLU A 41 3.64 18.76 -16.55
CA GLU A 41 3.24 18.06 -17.78
C GLU A 41 1.75 17.72 -17.77
N MET A 42 1.05 17.97 -16.66
CA MET A 42 -0.38 17.69 -16.55
C MET A 42 -1.19 18.70 -17.36
N SER A 43 -2.09 18.20 -18.21
CA SER A 43 -3.16 18.97 -18.81
C SER A 43 -4.10 19.57 -17.74
N PHE A 44 -4.83 20.61 -18.11
CA PHE A 44 -5.80 21.27 -17.24
C PHE A 44 -6.80 20.29 -16.59
N VAL A 45 -7.36 19.37 -17.38
CA VAL A 45 -8.31 18.36 -16.89
C VAL A 45 -7.67 17.43 -15.86
N GLN A 46 -6.40 17.04 -16.06
CA GLN A 46 -5.67 16.23 -15.10
C GLN A 46 -5.41 17.01 -13.81
N GLN A 47 -5.11 18.31 -13.90
CA GLN A 47 -4.90 19.15 -12.73
C GLN A 47 -6.19 19.29 -11.91
N GLU A 48 -7.35 19.55 -12.54
CA GLU A 48 -8.64 19.61 -11.85
C GLU A 48 -8.99 18.30 -11.13
N ARG A 49 -8.76 17.15 -11.78
CA ARG A 49 -8.97 15.83 -11.16
C ARG A 49 -7.99 15.57 -10.02
N GLY A 50 -6.74 16.02 -10.17
CA GLY A 50 -5.74 16.01 -9.12
C GLY A 50 -6.19 16.82 -7.90
N LEU A 51 -6.72 18.04 -8.10
CA LEU A 51 -7.24 18.89 -7.02
C LEU A 51 -8.42 18.24 -6.29
N ALA A 52 -9.37 17.66 -7.02
CA ALA A 52 -10.49 16.94 -6.42
C ALA A 52 -10.02 15.73 -5.59
N THR A 53 -9.01 15.00 -6.10
CA THR A 53 -8.39 13.88 -5.37
C THR A 53 -7.67 14.37 -4.12
N ASN A 54 -6.93 15.48 -4.22
CA ASN A 54 -6.22 16.11 -3.10
C ASN A 54 -7.20 16.52 -1.99
N GLU A 55 -8.34 17.11 -2.34
CA GLU A 55 -9.38 17.48 -1.37
C GLU A 55 -10.03 16.25 -0.71
N ALA A 56 -10.32 15.20 -1.49
CA ALA A 56 -10.84 13.94 -0.94
C ALA A 56 -9.88 13.31 0.09
N VAL A 57 -8.57 13.31 -0.22
CA VAL A 57 -7.53 12.81 0.68
C VAL A 57 -7.40 13.69 1.91
N ARG A 58 -7.37 15.01 1.75
CA ARG A 58 -7.32 15.97 2.86
C ARG A 58 -8.48 15.76 3.82
N SER A 59 -9.71 15.66 3.31
CA SER A 59 -10.91 15.44 4.10
C SER A 59 -10.85 14.12 4.89
N ALA A 60 -10.49 13.01 4.22
CA ALA A 60 -10.40 11.70 4.85
C ALA A 60 -9.31 11.61 5.93
N ILE A 61 -8.10 12.13 5.65
CA ILE A 61 -7.01 12.11 6.63
C ILE A 61 -7.30 13.08 7.78
N SER A 62 -7.90 14.24 7.53
CA SER A 62 -8.29 15.17 8.60
C SER A 62 -9.35 14.57 9.52
N HIS A 63 -10.27 13.75 8.97
CA HIS A 63 -11.22 13.02 9.78
C HIS A 63 -10.53 11.92 10.62
N LEU A 64 -9.66 11.11 9.99
CA LEU A 64 -8.87 10.10 10.70
C LEU A 64 -8.05 10.75 11.83
N ALA A 65 -7.28 11.78 11.51
CA ALA A 65 -6.37 12.45 12.44
C ALA A 65 -7.10 13.01 13.67
N ARG A 66 -8.27 13.63 13.47
CA ARG A 66 -9.12 14.08 14.60
C ARG A 66 -9.63 12.91 15.45
N SER A 67 -10.01 11.80 14.83
CA SER A 67 -10.56 10.64 15.54
C SER A 67 -9.52 9.85 16.34
N THR A 68 -8.25 9.86 15.91
CA THR A 68 -7.17 9.08 16.51
C THR A 68 -6.09 9.94 17.19
N GLY A 69 -6.28 11.26 17.26
CA GLY A 69 -5.31 12.17 17.87
C GLY A 69 -3.99 12.29 17.10
N LEU A 70 -4.01 12.14 15.77
CA LEU A 70 -2.84 12.37 14.92
C LEU A 70 -2.72 13.85 14.58
N THR A 71 -1.48 14.32 14.40
CA THR A 71 -1.20 15.63 13.82
C THR A 71 -1.02 15.48 12.31
N LEU A 72 -1.84 16.19 11.53
CA LEU A 72 -1.74 16.21 10.08
C LEU A 72 -0.80 17.33 9.62
N THR A 73 0.14 16.98 8.73
CA THR A 73 1.00 17.89 7.99
C THR A 73 0.90 17.60 6.50
N THR A 74 1.07 18.65 5.69
CA THR A 74 1.02 18.57 4.23
C THR A 74 2.34 19.02 3.66
N GLU A 75 2.84 18.30 2.67
CA GLU A 75 4.09 18.61 1.97
C GLU A 75 3.80 18.90 0.50
N SER A 76 4.43 19.96 -0.02
CA SER A 76 4.42 20.27 -1.45
C SER A 76 5.55 19.54 -2.14
N HIS A 77 5.26 18.81 -3.21
CA HIS A 77 6.26 18.06 -3.95
C HIS A 77 6.04 18.20 -5.46
N ARG A 78 7.11 18.34 -6.24
CA ARG A 78 7.03 18.59 -7.69
C ARG A 78 6.44 17.41 -8.48
N ASP A 79 6.69 16.19 -8.00
CA ASP A 79 6.35 14.94 -8.70
C ASP A 79 5.01 14.34 -8.22
N TYR A 80 4.37 14.93 -7.21
CA TYR A 80 3.11 14.45 -6.63
C TYR A 80 2.07 15.56 -6.65
N VAL A 81 0.80 15.19 -6.84
CA VAL A 81 -0.32 16.11 -6.71
C VAL A 81 -0.51 16.55 -5.25
N GLY A 82 -0.15 15.68 -4.31
CA GLY A 82 -0.18 15.98 -2.89
C GLY A 82 0.51 14.91 -2.06
N VAL A 83 1.14 15.33 -0.98
CA VAL A 83 1.75 14.46 0.02
C VAL A 83 1.23 14.87 1.40
N PHE A 84 0.74 13.89 2.14
CA PHE A 84 0.17 14.08 3.48
C PHE A 84 0.85 13.15 4.46
N ASN A 85 1.11 13.66 5.66
CA ASN A 85 1.61 12.88 6.78
C ASN A 85 0.72 13.14 7.99
N ALA A 86 0.17 12.09 8.59
CA ALA A 86 -0.60 12.17 9.82
C ALA A 86 0.04 11.25 10.86
N GLN A 87 0.60 11.82 11.93
CA GLN A 87 1.37 11.06 12.91
C GLN A 87 1.13 11.49 14.35
N ASN A 88 1.31 10.57 15.30
CA ASN A 88 1.46 10.83 16.73
C ASN A 88 2.69 10.04 17.24
N ALA A 89 2.76 9.77 18.55
CA ALA A 89 3.88 9.02 19.13
C ALA A 89 3.92 7.54 18.71
N GLU A 90 2.78 6.93 18.38
CA GLU A 90 2.63 5.49 18.18
C GLU A 90 2.43 5.11 16.72
N HIS A 91 1.83 5.99 15.93
CA HIS A 91 1.31 5.70 14.61
C HIS A 91 1.65 6.82 13.62
N GLN A 92 1.92 6.42 12.39
CA GLN A 92 2.11 7.32 11.25
C GLN A 92 1.39 6.79 10.03
N TYR A 93 0.64 7.68 9.37
CA TYR A 93 0.09 7.47 8.04
C TYR A 93 0.76 8.46 7.08
N LYS A 94 1.34 7.95 6.00
CA LYS A 94 1.87 8.78 4.92
C LYS A 94 1.16 8.45 3.62
N VAL A 95 0.66 9.48 2.94
CA VAL A 95 -0.16 9.35 1.75
C VAL A 95 0.45 10.18 0.63
N TRP A 96 0.58 9.56 -0.54
CA TRP A 96 1.05 10.21 -1.76
C TRP A 96 0.02 10.06 -2.85
N ILE A 97 -0.23 11.15 -3.56
CA ILE A 97 -1.09 11.19 -4.74
C ILE A 97 -0.17 11.37 -5.94
N THR A 98 0.01 10.31 -6.73
CA THR A 98 0.81 10.43 -7.95
C THR A 98 0.08 11.30 -8.96
N THR A 99 0.87 11.99 -9.78
CA THR A 99 0.39 12.48 -11.06
C THR A 99 0.01 11.29 -11.97
N PRO A 100 -0.71 11.53 -13.09
CA PRO A 100 -0.99 10.47 -14.05
C PRO A 100 0.28 9.92 -14.71
N PHE A 101 0.18 8.76 -15.36
CA PHE A 101 1.35 8.13 -16.05
C PHE A 101 1.44 8.50 -17.52
N GLU A 102 0.34 9.00 -18.10
CA GLU A 102 0.22 9.32 -19.51
C GLU A 102 -0.58 10.60 -19.68
N LEU A 103 -0.21 11.44 -20.65
CA LEU A 103 -0.83 12.75 -20.90
C LEU A 103 -2.33 12.65 -21.24
N THR A 104 -2.76 11.52 -21.79
CA THR A 104 -4.15 11.27 -22.19
C THR A 104 -4.99 10.58 -21.13
N GLN A 105 -4.40 10.20 -19.99
CA GLN A 105 -5.09 9.50 -18.91
C GLN A 105 -5.15 10.37 -17.65
N SER A 106 -6.27 10.35 -16.94
CA SER A 106 -6.43 11.06 -15.66
C SER A 106 -6.34 10.13 -14.45
N ALA A 107 -5.90 8.88 -14.64
CA ALA A 107 -5.79 7.93 -13.54
C ALA A 107 -4.60 8.29 -12.65
N HIS A 108 -4.85 8.44 -11.36
CA HIS A 108 -3.85 8.65 -10.32
C HIS A 108 -3.67 7.37 -9.50
N ILE A 109 -2.51 7.21 -8.87
CA ILE A 109 -2.34 6.24 -7.78
C ILE A 109 -2.31 7.01 -6.49
N ILE A 110 -3.11 6.54 -5.53
CA ILE A 110 -2.94 6.93 -4.14
C ILE A 110 -2.19 5.81 -3.44
N TRP A 111 -1.02 6.13 -2.92
CA TRP A 111 -0.23 5.28 -2.05
C TRP A 111 -0.49 5.65 -0.61
N ILE A 112 -0.69 4.66 0.25
CA ILE A 112 -0.79 4.83 1.70
C ILE A 112 0.18 3.89 2.37
N ARG A 113 1.04 4.44 3.23
CA ARG A 113 1.86 3.70 4.18
C ARG A 113 1.36 3.97 5.58
N TYR A 114 1.08 2.91 6.32
CA TYR A 114 0.97 2.93 7.76
C TYR A 114 2.29 2.44 8.37
N SER A 115 2.75 3.11 9.42
CA SER A 115 3.88 2.68 10.24
C SER A 115 3.51 2.77 11.70
N GLU A 116 3.75 1.69 12.44
CA GLU A 116 3.80 1.71 13.89
C GLU A 116 5.19 2.23 14.31
N LEU A 117 5.23 3.31 15.10
CA LEU A 117 6.48 3.95 15.53
C LEU A 117 7.01 3.36 16.83
N THR A 118 6.11 2.77 17.63
CA THR A 118 6.39 2.07 18.88
C THR A 118 6.09 0.56 18.73
N GLY A 119 6.46 -0.25 19.72
CA GLY A 119 6.14 -1.68 19.71
C GLY A 119 6.86 -2.48 18.62
N GLU A 120 6.11 -3.26 17.86
CA GLU A 120 6.64 -4.22 16.87
C GLU A 120 7.05 -3.56 15.54
N LYS A 121 6.88 -2.24 15.41
CA LYS A 121 7.25 -1.45 14.22
C LYS A 121 6.64 -1.97 12.92
N LYS A 122 5.36 -2.33 12.96
CA LYS A 122 4.65 -2.85 11.79
C LYS A 122 4.58 -1.81 10.68
N VAL A 123 4.73 -2.27 9.45
CA VAL A 123 4.53 -1.46 8.25
C VAL A 123 3.40 -2.07 7.44
N GLY A 124 2.49 -1.23 6.95
CA GLY A 124 1.41 -1.64 6.07
C GLY A 124 1.36 -0.73 4.85
N VAL A 125 1.25 -1.30 3.65
CA VAL A 125 1.13 -0.53 2.41
C VAL A 125 -0.17 -0.89 1.71
N ALA A 126 -0.87 0.12 1.23
CA ALA A 126 -2.04 -0.02 0.37
C ALA A 126 -1.97 0.98 -0.79
N PHE A 127 -2.63 0.65 -1.88
CA PHE A 127 -2.76 1.56 -3.01
C PHE A 127 -4.13 1.41 -3.68
N LYS A 128 -4.54 2.45 -4.41
CA LYS A 128 -5.68 2.38 -5.33
C LYS A 128 -5.35 3.20 -6.57
N LEU A 129 -5.63 2.65 -7.75
CA LEU A 129 -5.53 3.31 -9.05
C LEU A 129 -6.96 3.67 -9.52
N SER A 130 -7.23 4.95 -9.74
CA SER A 130 -8.55 5.43 -10.19
C SER A 130 -8.43 6.79 -10.89
N THR A 131 -9.41 7.13 -11.72
CA THR A 131 -9.56 8.46 -12.34
C THR A 131 -10.25 9.48 -11.44
N GLY A 132 -10.76 9.04 -10.30
CA GLY A 132 -11.41 9.88 -9.31
C GLY A 132 -11.55 9.15 -7.97
N TYR A 133 -11.61 9.94 -6.90
CA TYR A 133 -11.70 9.46 -5.53
C TYR A 133 -12.69 10.32 -4.76
N VAL A 134 -13.43 9.68 -3.87
CA VAL A 134 -14.19 10.36 -2.81
C VAL A 134 -13.56 10.05 -1.45
N ALA A 135 -13.88 10.85 -0.42
CA ALA A 135 -13.28 10.68 0.90
C ALA A 135 -13.46 9.25 1.46
N ASP A 136 -14.62 8.63 1.24
CA ASP A 136 -14.90 7.26 1.68
C ASP A 136 -13.96 6.22 1.05
N ASP A 137 -13.56 6.41 -0.21
CA ASP A 137 -12.56 5.55 -0.87
C ASP A 137 -11.22 5.63 -0.13
N ILE A 138 -10.82 6.83 0.28
CA ILE A 138 -9.56 7.07 0.97
C ILE A 138 -9.61 6.51 2.39
N THR A 139 -10.73 6.71 3.10
CA THR A 139 -10.94 6.12 4.43
C THR A 139 -10.90 4.60 4.38
N ALA A 140 -11.51 3.97 3.36
CA ALA A 140 -11.40 2.53 3.16
C ALA A 140 -9.94 2.11 2.90
N LEU A 141 -9.21 2.87 2.08
CA LEU A 141 -7.81 2.57 1.77
C LEU A 141 -6.88 2.71 2.99
N LEU A 142 -7.10 3.72 3.84
CA LEU A 142 -6.38 3.93 5.11
C LEU A 142 -6.55 2.71 6.03
N LYS A 143 -7.79 2.19 6.13
CA LYS A 143 -8.09 0.97 6.91
C LYS A 143 -7.40 -0.26 6.32
N VAL A 144 -7.33 -0.38 4.99
CA VAL A 144 -6.61 -1.47 4.32
C VAL A 144 -5.10 -1.40 4.62
N ALA A 145 -4.50 -0.21 4.60
CA ALA A 145 -3.08 -0.06 4.95
C ALA A 145 -2.80 -0.53 6.37
N LEU A 146 -3.64 -0.13 7.34
CA LEU A 146 -3.54 -0.60 8.72
C LEU A 146 -3.75 -2.11 8.83
N LYS A 147 -4.76 -2.68 8.14
CA LYS A 147 -5.03 -4.12 8.15
C LYS A 147 -3.88 -4.94 7.56
N ASN A 148 -3.17 -4.39 6.58
CA ASN A 148 -2.02 -5.03 5.97
C ASN A 148 -0.72 -4.82 6.77
N ALA A 149 -0.78 -4.17 7.93
CA ALA A 149 0.39 -3.92 8.75
C ALA A 149 1.00 -5.25 9.24
N GLN A 150 2.27 -5.47 8.93
CA GLN A 150 3.02 -6.65 9.34
C GLN A 150 4.41 -6.22 9.81
N VAL A 151 5.02 -7.04 10.67
CA VAL A 151 6.43 -6.86 11.03
C VAL A 151 7.26 -7.20 9.80
N LEU A 152 8.05 -6.24 9.34
CA LEU A 152 8.91 -6.39 8.18
C LEU A 152 10.36 -6.48 8.67
N PRO A 153 11.06 -7.61 8.43
CA PRO A 153 12.48 -7.72 8.75
C PRO A 153 13.30 -6.64 8.03
N GLU A 154 14.41 -6.23 8.64
CA GLU A 154 15.26 -5.18 8.08
C GLU A 154 15.79 -5.58 6.69
N GLY A 155 15.60 -4.70 5.70
CA GLY A 155 16.04 -4.92 4.33
C GLY A 155 15.10 -5.78 3.46
N GLU A 156 14.06 -6.39 4.04
CA GLU A 156 13.08 -7.15 3.26
C GLU A 156 12.07 -6.24 2.54
N PRO A 157 11.66 -6.60 1.31
CA PRO A 157 10.66 -5.83 0.59
C PRO A 157 9.25 -6.09 1.11
N TYR A 158 8.43 -5.06 1.16
CA TYR A 158 7.01 -5.18 1.44
C TYR A 158 6.27 -5.72 0.21
N THR A 159 5.56 -6.84 0.32
CA THR A 159 4.81 -7.41 -0.80
C THR A 159 3.34 -6.99 -0.77
N ILE A 160 2.91 -6.17 -1.73
CA ILE A 160 1.48 -5.82 -1.89
C ILE A 160 0.72 -6.98 -2.52
N LYS A 161 -0.35 -7.44 -1.87
CA LYS A 161 -1.21 -8.51 -2.39
C LYS A 161 -2.40 -7.92 -3.12
N GLY A 162 -2.67 -8.38 -4.34
CA GLY A 162 -3.93 -8.08 -5.02
C GLY A 162 -5.11 -8.77 -4.34
N ASN A 163 -6.33 -8.29 -4.58
CA ASN A 163 -7.53 -8.99 -4.13
C ASN A 163 -7.87 -10.10 -5.15
N PRO A 164 -7.70 -11.40 -4.82
CA PRO A 164 -8.05 -12.46 -5.75
C PRO A 164 -9.55 -12.42 -6.07
N PRO A 165 -9.98 -12.74 -7.30
CA PRO A 165 -11.39 -12.85 -7.60
C PRO A 165 -12.08 -13.82 -6.63
N PRO A 166 -13.36 -13.61 -6.25
CA PRO A 166 -14.03 -14.39 -5.20
C PRO A 166 -13.98 -15.91 -5.39
N ARG A 167 -13.89 -16.39 -6.65
CA ARG A 167 -13.75 -17.81 -6.99
C ARG A 167 -12.40 -18.41 -6.59
N PHE A 168 -11.34 -17.60 -6.47
CA PHE A 168 -9.99 -18.02 -6.10
C PHE A 168 -9.67 -17.80 -4.62
N ALA A 169 -10.42 -16.93 -3.93
CA ALA A 169 -10.26 -16.70 -2.49
C ALA A 169 -10.46 -17.99 -1.67
N LYS A 170 -11.40 -18.85 -2.07
CA LYS A 170 -11.63 -20.17 -1.43
C LYS A 170 -10.48 -21.16 -1.62
N LYS A 171 -9.72 -21.05 -2.72
CA LYS A 171 -8.61 -21.98 -3.01
C LYS A 171 -7.30 -21.56 -2.34
N ALA A 172 -7.11 -20.27 -2.10
CA ALA A 172 -5.93 -19.75 -1.39
C ALA A 172 -5.94 -20.09 0.10
N ALA A 173 -7.12 -20.12 0.75
CA ALA A 173 -7.25 -20.55 2.15
C ALA A 173 -6.82 -22.01 2.35
N VAL A 174 -7.18 -22.89 1.41
CA VAL A 174 -6.84 -24.32 1.47
C VAL A 174 -5.35 -24.58 1.23
N ALA A 175 -4.67 -23.73 0.47
CA ALA A 175 -3.22 -23.84 0.26
C ALA A 175 -2.42 -23.37 1.48
N ALA A 176 -2.91 -22.39 2.24
CA ALA A 176 -2.25 -21.90 3.44
C ALA A 176 -2.34 -22.88 4.63
N GLU A 177 -3.39 -23.71 4.71
CA GLU A 177 -3.50 -24.79 5.70
C GLU A 177 -2.64 -26.01 5.35
N ALA A 178 -2.28 -26.21 4.08
CA ALA A 178 -1.45 -27.33 3.63
C ALA A 178 0.06 -27.09 3.81
N GLU A 179 0.47 -25.86 4.15
CA GLU A 179 1.88 -25.45 4.29
C GLU A 179 2.28 -25.18 5.76
N ALA A 180 1.44 -25.57 6.74
CA ALA A 180 1.88 -25.67 8.13
C ALA A 180 2.81 -26.90 8.27
N PRO A 181 4.04 -26.75 8.77
CA PRO A 181 4.97 -27.86 8.87
C PRO A 181 4.45 -28.86 9.90
N ALA A 182 4.24 -30.10 9.47
CA ALA A 182 4.01 -31.22 10.36
C ALA A 182 5.17 -31.29 11.37
N ALA A 183 4.88 -30.91 12.62
CA ALA A 183 5.82 -30.98 13.71
C ALA A 183 6.36 -32.40 13.81
N ALA A 184 7.69 -32.52 13.70
CA ALA A 184 8.43 -33.74 13.94
C ALA A 184 8.17 -34.23 15.37
N THR A 185 7.40 -35.31 15.53
CA THR A 185 7.40 -36.08 16.77
C THR A 185 8.69 -36.91 16.81
N ALA A 186 9.66 -36.44 17.58
CA ALA A 186 10.78 -37.26 18.06
C ALA A 186 10.25 -38.29 19.07
N PRO A 187 10.63 -39.58 18.99
CA PRO A 187 10.44 -40.50 20.10
C PRO A 187 11.56 -40.29 21.12
N ALA A 188 11.17 -39.89 22.33
CA ALA A 188 12.02 -39.87 23.50
C ALA A 188 12.39 -41.30 23.92
N ALA A 189 13.66 -41.52 24.24
CA ALA A 189 14.11 -42.68 24.98
C ALA A 189 13.74 -42.51 26.46
N ASP A 190 13.22 -43.56 27.09
CA ASP A 190 13.55 -43.87 28.48
C ASP A 190 13.26 -45.35 28.82
N ALA A 191 14.26 -46.03 29.37
CA ALA A 191 14.11 -47.21 30.23
C ALA A 191 13.74 -46.70 31.66
N PRO A 192 13.16 -47.46 32.61
CA PRO A 192 13.66 -48.77 33.09
C PRO A 192 12.59 -49.77 33.63
N VAL A 193 12.96 -51.04 33.80
CA VAL A 193 13.01 -51.85 35.05
C VAL A 193 13.77 -53.14 34.72
#